data_AF-A0A5J4WVJ0-F1
#
_entry.id   AF-A0A5J4WVJ0-F1
#
_cell.length_a   1.000
_cell.length_b   1.000
_cell.length_c   1.000
_cell.angle_alpha   90.00
_cell.angle_beta   90.00
_cell.angle_gamma   90.00
#
_symmetry.space_group_name_H-M   'P 1'
#
loop_
_entity.id
_entity.type
_entity.pdbx_description
1 polymer ?
#
loop_
_entity_poly.entity_id
_entity_poly.type
_entity_poly.pdbx_seq_one_letter_code
_entity_poly.pdbx_strand_id
1 'polypeptide(L)'
;MTVGSGLMVLNDDIMNIDKKKKSYINQDNQYLIIQNIFQTWAFCNIQKFSYIVSFKKFNIAYYSTLTFKKLVLVLIFAAISLDAKPHSKRLFRKATANEDYEVGKIYYSSNVIDNDGYLTLDLDVLSDEEYDLNITLSNHKVLVDGKTKDDSSFSIIPEAGFSDLKANKFPTAELGCEFIEDDFIYGTYTHLGLVLNALTGEDIAPSIAWLYKKGPKGVRFTHIPAGEEEDYEDVPLEFTCDEYMIDPISLSLQKYGVTDSVCIPNSAIPASVDKCKDGSAIKVRMVGYRVGYFEGDADTIKEALLRYGPIFTYSNVIVGWETVGSKQNWLSAENPDYGKSQFTLGREEISEWNSWGGLVYFNPDPNADPSATDVPSTQVDCSKITKETSKDDCPCPLKTDKDAWKADPRTEKKGDICESGSIRMTLSVIAAAVVLPVLALFI
;
A
#
# COMPACT_ATOMS: atom_id res chain seq x y z
N MET A 1 57.87 -53.88 -14.00
CA MET A 1 57.99 -54.30 -12.59
C MET A 1 56.76 -53.80 -11.86
N THR A 2 56.14 -54.72 -11.17
CA THR A 2 54.84 -54.74 -10.50
C THR A 2 54.79 -53.88 -9.24
N VAL A 3 53.76 -53.04 -9.10
CA VAL A 3 52.95 -52.75 -7.89
C VAL A 3 51.63 -52.14 -8.47
N GLY A 4 50.43 -52.73 -8.41
CA GLY A 4 49.63 -53.08 -7.21
C GLY A 4 49.07 -51.77 -6.60
N SER A 5 47.79 -51.52 -6.33
CA SER A 5 46.61 -52.36 -6.08
C SER A 5 45.41 -51.40 -6.05
N GLY A 6 44.23 -51.79 -6.55
CA GLY A 6 43.14 -52.15 -5.65
C GLY A 6 41.88 -51.32 -5.89
N LEU A 7 41.16 -51.65 -6.97
CA LEU A 7 39.81 -51.15 -7.25
C LEU A 7 38.83 -52.01 -6.44
N MET A 8 38.12 -51.40 -5.49
CA MET A 8 37.05 -52.04 -4.73
C MET A 8 35.72 -51.62 -5.35
N VAL A 9 35.05 -52.56 -6.00
CA VAL A 9 33.66 -52.47 -6.45
C VAL A 9 32.79 -52.64 -5.22
N LEU A 10 31.93 -51.65 -4.94
CA LEU A 10 30.78 -51.80 -4.05
C LEU A 10 29.52 -51.41 -4.79
N ASN A 11 28.57 -52.33 -4.70
CA ASN A 11 27.30 -52.40 -5.39
C ASN A 11 26.38 -51.21 -5.11
N ASP A 12 25.62 -50.89 -6.17
CA ASP A 12 24.26 -50.37 -6.12
C ASP A 12 23.38 -51.23 -5.22
N ASP A 13 22.84 -50.63 -4.16
CA ASP A 13 21.47 -50.82 -3.70
C ASP A 13 21.27 -49.99 -2.42
N ILE A 14 20.06 -49.44 -2.28
CA ILE A 14 19.58 -48.58 -1.17
C ILE A 14 19.81 -47.08 -1.40
N MET A 15 18.90 -46.45 -2.15
CA MET A 15 18.34 -45.13 -1.82
C MET A 15 17.08 -44.90 -2.67
N ASN A 16 16.00 -45.57 -2.28
CA ASN A 16 14.69 -45.32 -2.85
C ASN A 16 13.61 -45.34 -1.76
N ILE A 17 13.76 -44.48 -0.76
CA ILE A 17 12.74 -43.96 0.15
C ILE A 17 13.31 -42.60 0.59
N ASP A 18 12.86 -41.49 0.00
CA ASP A 18 12.55 -40.21 0.69
C ASP A 18 12.28 -39.06 -0.33
N LYS A 19 11.40 -39.29 -1.31
CA LYS A 19 11.02 -38.30 -2.35
C LYS A 19 9.66 -37.62 -2.11
N LYS A 20 9.06 -37.75 -0.92
CA LYS A 20 7.73 -37.17 -0.63
C LYS A 20 7.62 -36.36 0.67
N LYS A 21 8.73 -36.04 1.35
CA LYS A 21 8.66 -35.39 2.68
C LYS A 21 9.47 -34.11 2.87
N LYS A 22 10.07 -33.54 1.83
CA LYS A 22 10.97 -32.36 1.97
C LYS A 22 10.49 -31.04 1.36
N SER A 23 9.31 -30.97 0.73
CA SER A 23 8.76 -29.67 0.26
C SER A 23 7.92 -28.93 1.32
N TYR A 24 7.83 -29.45 2.55
CA TYR A 24 6.99 -28.89 3.62
C TYR A 24 7.74 -28.02 4.64
N ILE A 25 9.05 -27.79 4.50
CA ILE A 25 9.85 -27.16 5.56
C ILE A 25 10.08 -25.65 5.34
N ASN A 26 9.76 -25.07 4.18
CA ASN A 26 10.08 -23.66 3.91
C ASN A 26 8.89 -22.67 3.94
N GLN A 27 7.64 -23.14 3.90
CA GLN A 27 6.45 -22.26 4.01
C GLN A 27 6.11 -21.88 5.46
N ASP A 28 6.50 -22.70 6.44
CA ASP A 28 6.23 -22.42 7.86
C ASP A 28 7.01 -21.20 8.38
N ASN A 29 8.15 -20.84 7.77
CA ASN A 29 8.94 -19.67 8.18
C ASN A 29 8.35 -18.33 7.73
N GLN A 30 7.67 -18.25 6.57
CA GLN A 30 7.01 -17.02 6.15
C GLN A 30 5.73 -16.75 6.96
N TYR A 31 4.95 -17.80 7.27
CA TYR A 31 3.81 -17.67 8.18
C TYR A 31 4.22 -17.38 9.63
N LEU A 32 5.36 -17.89 10.11
CA LEU A 32 5.88 -17.55 11.45
C LEU A 32 6.33 -16.09 11.56
N ILE A 33 6.80 -15.46 10.48
CA ILE A 33 7.19 -14.05 10.50
C ILE A 33 5.94 -13.15 10.59
N ILE A 34 4.90 -13.42 9.79
CA ILE A 34 3.63 -12.68 9.85
C ILE A 34 2.91 -12.93 11.19
N GLN A 35 2.94 -14.14 11.75
CA GLN A 35 2.39 -14.42 13.08
C GLN A 35 3.21 -13.81 14.22
N ASN A 36 4.55 -13.74 14.11
CA ASN A 36 5.39 -13.09 15.12
C ASN A 36 5.22 -11.57 15.11
N ILE A 37 5.02 -10.93 13.95
CA ILE A 37 4.68 -9.51 13.85
C ILE A 37 3.33 -9.24 14.56
N PHE A 38 2.32 -10.08 14.32
CA PHE A 38 1.01 -9.97 14.98
C PHE A 38 1.05 -10.25 16.50
N GLN A 39 1.83 -11.25 16.96
CA GLN A 39 1.94 -11.57 18.39
C GLN A 39 2.77 -10.53 19.17
N THR A 40 3.81 -9.95 18.56
CA THR A 40 4.62 -8.90 19.19
C THR A 40 3.83 -7.60 19.30
N TRP A 41 3.01 -7.26 18.30
CA TRP A 41 2.06 -6.14 18.35
C TRP A 41 0.97 -6.32 19.42
N ALA A 42 0.43 -7.54 19.56
CA ALA A 42 -0.53 -7.87 20.61
C ALA A 42 0.09 -7.80 22.02
N PHE A 43 1.35 -8.23 22.21
CA PHE A 43 2.06 -8.12 23.48
C PHE A 43 2.40 -6.67 23.88
N CYS A 44 2.72 -5.81 22.90
CA CYS A 44 3.02 -4.40 23.14
C CYS A 44 1.78 -3.61 23.62
N ASN A 45 0.60 -3.93 23.07
CA ASN A 45 -0.66 -3.32 23.50
C ASN A 45 -1.20 -3.86 24.84
N ILE A 46 -0.94 -5.14 25.17
CA ILE A 46 -1.32 -5.73 26.46
C ILE A 46 -0.45 -5.17 27.62
N GLN A 47 0.84 -4.90 27.38
CA GLN A 47 1.69 -4.27 28.41
C GLN A 47 1.32 -2.80 28.70
N LYS A 48 0.87 -2.02 27.69
CA LYS A 48 0.35 -0.67 27.91
C LYS A 48 -0.94 -0.64 28.74
N PHE A 49 -1.81 -1.65 28.59
CA PHE A 49 -3.02 -1.78 29.43
C PHE A 49 -2.72 -2.25 30.86
N SER A 50 -1.65 -3.03 31.06
CA SER A 50 -1.32 -3.55 32.39
C SER A 50 -0.68 -2.52 33.34
N TYR A 51 -0.28 -1.33 32.86
CA TYR A 51 0.35 -0.29 33.68
C TYR A 51 -0.63 0.74 34.30
N ILE A 52 -1.93 0.70 33.95
CA ILE A 52 -2.91 1.70 34.43
C ILE A 52 -3.82 1.19 35.57
N VAL A 53 -3.78 -0.10 35.93
CA VAL A 53 -4.65 -0.65 36.98
C VAL A 53 -3.83 -1.07 38.21
N SER A 54 -3.38 -0.08 38.99
CA SER A 54 -2.94 -0.30 40.37
C SER A 54 -4.09 0.03 41.34
N PHE A 55 -4.88 -0.99 41.69
CA PHE A 55 -5.95 -0.87 42.69
C PHE A 55 -5.35 -0.66 44.08
N LYS A 56 -5.27 0.59 44.53
CA LYS A 56 -5.19 0.89 45.97
C LYS A 56 -6.56 0.62 46.61
N LYS A 57 -6.55 -0.23 47.65
CA LYS A 57 -7.69 -0.59 48.51
C LYS A 57 -8.55 0.65 48.84
N PHE A 58 -9.74 0.72 48.24
CA PHE A 58 -10.77 1.67 48.63
C PHE A 58 -11.71 1.01 49.65
N ASN A 59 -11.79 1.60 50.84
CA ASN A 59 -12.78 1.24 51.85
C ASN A 59 -14.18 1.60 51.35
N ILE A 60 -15.02 0.59 51.13
CA ILE A 60 -16.43 0.76 50.78
C ILE A 60 -17.22 0.93 52.06
N ALA A 61 -17.49 2.19 52.42
CA ALA A 61 -18.55 2.53 53.36
C ALA A 61 -19.36 3.68 52.75
N TYR A 62 -20.66 3.43 52.58
CA TYR A 62 -21.69 4.42 52.28
C TYR A 62 -21.58 5.17 50.94
N TYR A 63 -21.85 4.46 49.84
CA TYR A 63 -22.31 5.11 48.60
C TYR A 63 -23.81 4.86 48.41
N SER A 64 -24.54 5.97 48.34
CA SER A 64 -25.97 6.06 48.04
C SER A 64 -26.39 5.14 46.89
N THR A 65 -27.50 4.43 47.09
CA THR A 65 -28.14 3.55 46.08
C THR A 65 -28.47 4.28 44.76
N LEU A 66 -28.48 5.61 44.76
CA LEU A 66 -28.66 6.43 43.56
C LEU A 66 -27.41 6.43 42.66
N THR A 67 -26.21 6.39 43.25
CA THR A 67 -24.94 6.45 42.51
C THR A 67 -24.62 5.11 41.85
N PHE A 68 -25.01 4.00 42.47
CA PHE A 68 -24.85 2.65 41.89
C PHE A 68 -25.72 2.46 40.64
N LYS A 69 -26.97 2.94 40.64
CA LYS A 69 -27.85 2.88 39.46
C LYS A 69 -27.31 3.69 38.29
N LYS A 70 -26.72 4.86 38.54
CA LYS A 70 -26.07 5.68 37.50
C LYS A 70 -24.83 4.98 36.93
N LEU A 71 -24.00 4.36 37.79
CA LEU A 71 -22.83 3.61 37.34
C LEU A 71 -23.21 2.40 36.48
N VAL A 72 -24.26 1.67 36.88
CA VAL A 72 -24.79 0.53 36.10
C VAL A 72 -25.35 1.00 34.75
N LEU A 73 -26.04 2.15 34.70
CA LEU A 73 -26.53 2.70 33.44
C LEU A 73 -25.38 3.08 32.50
N VAL A 74 -24.33 3.72 33.02
CA VAL A 74 -23.13 4.08 32.24
C VAL A 74 -22.41 2.83 31.73
N LEU A 75 -22.31 1.77 32.54
CA LEU A 75 -21.74 0.49 32.11
C LEU A 75 -22.60 -0.22 31.06
N ILE A 76 -23.93 -0.15 31.16
CA ILE A 76 -24.85 -0.68 30.14
C ILE A 76 -24.72 0.11 28.84
N PHE A 77 -24.67 1.45 28.87
CA PHE A 77 -24.46 2.25 27.66
C PHE A 77 -23.07 2.07 27.06
N ALA A 78 -22.04 1.87 27.88
CA ALA A 78 -20.70 1.52 27.41
C ALA A 78 -20.68 0.13 26.76
N ALA A 79 -21.35 -0.86 27.35
CA ALA A 79 -21.48 -2.20 26.77
C ALA A 79 -22.26 -2.20 25.45
N ILE A 80 -23.37 -1.44 25.38
CA ILE A 80 -24.15 -1.29 24.14
C ILE A 80 -23.35 -0.50 23.08
N SER A 81 -22.53 0.48 23.46
CA SER A 81 -21.63 1.17 22.51
C SER A 81 -20.47 0.29 22.03
N LEU A 82 -20.07 -0.71 22.82
CA LEU A 82 -19.07 -1.71 22.43
C LEU A 82 -19.66 -2.76 21.48
N ASP A 83 -20.94 -3.15 21.66
CA ASP A 83 -21.68 -4.04 20.75
C ASP A 83 -22.23 -3.33 19.50
N ALA A 84 -22.34 -2.00 19.52
CA ALA A 84 -22.75 -1.18 18.37
C ALA A 84 -21.57 -0.74 17.49
N LYS A 85 -20.35 -1.28 17.70
CA LYS A 85 -19.40 -1.30 16.59
C LYS A 85 -20.05 -2.17 15.53
N PRO A 86 -20.33 -1.66 14.31
CA PRO A 86 -20.80 -2.52 13.24
C PRO A 86 -19.84 -3.70 13.22
N HIS A 87 -20.37 -4.91 13.36
CA HIS A 87 -19.60 -6.10 13.12
C HIS A 87 -18.99 -5.87 11.74
N SER A 88 -17.73 -5.45 11.68
CA SER A 88 -16.92 -5.50 10.48
C SER A 88 -16.75 -6.99 10.27
N LYS A 89 -17.79 -7.64 9.73
CA LYS A 89 -17.65 -8.89 9.03
C LYS A 89 -16.53 -8.58 8.06
N ARG A 90 -15.33 -9.07 8.39
CA ARG A 90 -14.13 -8.86 7.60
C ARG A 90 -14.57 -9.02 6.15
N LEU A 91 -14.41 -7.96 5.36
CA LEU A 91 -14.68 -7.90 3.91
C LEU A 91 -13.82 -8.90 3.10
N PHE A 92 -13.15 -9.83 3.78
CA PHE A 92 -12.32 -10.86 3.20
C PHE A 92 -13.05 -12.18 3.41
N ARG A 93 -13.76 -12.61 2.36
CA ARG A 93 -14.13 -14.02 2.21
C ARG A 93 -12.86 -14.87 2.23
N LYS A 94 -13.03 -16.13 2.60
CA LYS A 94 -11.96 -17.04 2.97
C LYS A 94 -11.22 -17.48 1.71
N ALA A 95 -10.07 -16.86 1.42
CA ALA A 95 -9.22 -17.18 0.27
C ALA A 95 -9.05 -18.70 0.07
N THR A 96 -9.37 -19.18 -1.13
CA THR A 96 -9.02 -20.51 -1.59
C THR A 96 -7.51 -20.54 -1.87
N ALA A 97 -6.75 -21.11 -0.93
CA ALA A 97 -5.33 -21.34 -1.12
C ALA A 97 -5.11 -22.30 -2.31
N ASN A 98 -4.30 -21.83 -3.28
CA ASN A 98 -3.57 -22.55 -4.34
C ASN A 98 -3.94 -22.10 -5.76
N GLU A 99 -3.72 -20.84 -6.10
CA GLU A 99 -3.36 -20.53 -7.48
C GLU A 99 -1.83 -20.47 -7.56
N ASP A 100 -1.26 -21.38 -8.36
CA ASP A 100 0.17 -21.35 -8.68
C ASP A 100 0.39 -20.18 -9.65
N TYR A 101 1.12 -19.14 -9.23
CA TYR A 101 1.45 -18.01 -10.10
C TYR A 101 2.28 -18.48 -11.31
N GLU A 102 1.89 -18.06 -12.51
CA GLU A 102 2.58 -18.39 -13.75
C GLU A 102 3.90 -17.60 -13.86
N VAL A 103 5.00 -18.33 -14.03
CA VAL A 103 6.32 -17.72 -14.27
C VAL A 103 6.28 -16.86 -15.53
N GLY A 104 6.80 -15.63 -15.43
CA GLY A 104 6.81 -14.67 -16.52
C GLY A 104 5.51 -13.85 -16.64
N LYS A 105 4.65 -13.88 -15.62
CA LYS A 105 3.51 -12.97 -15.46
C LYS A 105 3.74 -11.98 -14.32
N ILE A 106 3.15 -10.80 -14.46
CA ILE A 106 2.97 -9.83 -13.38
C ILE A 106 1.49 -9.76 -13.07
N TYR A 107 1.14 -9.99 -11.82
CA TYR A 107 -0.20 -9.97 -11.24
C TYR A 107 -0.43 -8.64 -10.54
N TYR A 108 -1.61 -8.04 -10.71
CA TYR A 108 -1.92 -6.76 -10.12
C TYR A 108 -3.43 -6.59 -9.94
N SER A 109 -3.82 -5.68 -9.05
CA SER A 109 -5.22 -5.36 -8.81
C SER A 109 -5.79 -4.43 -9.88
N SER A 110 -6.99 -4.72 -10.37
CA SER A 110 -7.79 -3.88 -11.28
C SER A 110 -8.38 -2.66 -10.58
N ASN A 111 -8.37 -2.64 -9.25
CA ASN A 111 -8.94 -1.59 -8.44
C ASN A 111 -8.46 -0.20 -8.89
N VAL A 112 -9.38 0.75 -8.93
CA VAL A 112 -9.15 2.14 -9.35
C VAL A 112 -9.83 3.11 -8.41
N ILE A 113 -9.21 4.27 -8.25
CA ILE A 113 -9.89 5.43 -7.65
C ILE A 113 -10.73 6.07 -8.75
N ASP A 114 -12.04 6.12 -8.57
CA ASP A 114 -12.95 6.80 -9.50
C ASP A 114 -12.75 8.32 -9.49
N ASN A 115 -13.44 9.06 -10.38
CA ASN A 115 -13.30 10.51 -10.46
C ASN A 115 -13.75 11.24 -9.18
N ASP A 116 -14.64 10.66 -8.40
CA ASP A 116 -15.08 11.21 -7.10
C ASP A 116 -14.12 10.93 -5.95
N GLY A 117 -13.03 10.21 -6.24
CA GLY A 117 -12.02 9.87 -5.26
C GLY A 117 -12.36 8.64 -4.43
N TYR A 118 -13.33 7.82 -4.84
CA TYR A 118 -13.68 6.58 -4.15
C TYR A 118 -13.04 5.37 -4.81
N LEU A 119 -12.61 4.41 -4.01
CA LEU A 119 -12.32 3.06 -4.50
C LEU A 119 -13.66 2.37 -4.72
N THR A 120 -13.99 2.06 -5.98
CA THR A 120 -15.20 1.31 -6.30
C THR A 120 -14.88 -0.19 -6.34
N LEU A 121 -15.58 -0.96 -5.53
CA LEU A 121 -15.50 -2.42 -5.49
C LEU A 121 -16.76 -3.02 -6.11
N ASP A 122 -16.56 -3.82 -7.14
CA ASP A 122 -17.64 -4.48 -7.86
C ASP A 122 -17.95 -5.85 -7.23
N LEU A 123 -19.08 -5.99 -6.55
CA LEU A 123 -19.45 -7.24 -5.84
C LEU A 123 -19.68 -8.44 -6.76
N ASP A 124 -19.94 -8.21 -8.06
CA ASP A 124 -20.05 -9.30 -9.05
C ASP A 124 -18.67 -9.87 -9.43
N VAL A 125 -17.62 -9.05 -9.31
CA VAL A 125 -16.25 -9.37 -9.75
C VAL A 125 -15.29 -9.55 -8.59
N LEU A 126 -15.67 -9.15 -7.37
CA LEU A 126 -14.87 -9.30 -6.16
C LEU A 126 -14.49 -10.77 -5.98
N SER A 127 -13.26 -11.08 -6.35
CA SER A 127 -12.62 -12.35 -6.04
C SER A 127 -11.99 -12.25 -4.66
N ASP A 128 -11.72 -13.41 -4.06
CA ASP A 128 -10.95 -13.47 -2.81
C ASP A 128 -9.45 -13.23 -3.06
N GLU A 129 -9.05 -12.94 -4.30
CA GLU A 129 -7.68 -12.76 -4.72
C GLU A 129 -7.31 -11.29 -4.71
N GLU A 130 -6.13 -10.99 -4.18
CA GLU A 130 -5.56 -9.65 -4.16
C GLU A 130 -5.24 -9.13 -5.57
N TYR A 131 -5.01 -10.05 -6.51
CA TYR A 131 -4.64 -9.77 -7.90
C TYR A 131 -5.60 -10.45 -8.87
N ASP A 132 -6.38 -9.66 -9.59
CA ASP A 132 -7.40 -10.13 -10.53
C ASP A 132 -7.03 -9.90 -12.01
N LEU A 133 -5.91 -9.18 -12.26
CA LEU A 133 -5.36 -8.98 -13.58
C LEU A 133 -3.92 -9.47 -13.67
N ASN A 134 -3.49 -9.82 -14.89
CA ASN A 134 -2.09 -10.10 -15.18
C ASN A 134 -1.64 -9.55 -16.53
N ILE A 135 -0.35 -9.28 -16.64
CA ILE A 135 0.35 -9.02 -17.90
C ILE A 135 1.55 -9.97 -18.06
N THR A 136 2.04 -10.13 -19.29
CA THR A 136 3.29 -10.84 -19.52
C THR A 136 4.48 -9.94 -19.20
N LEU A 137 5.45 -10.46 -18.46
CA LEU A 137 6.67 -9.76 -18.04
C LEU A 137 7.41 -9.11 -19.22
N SER A 138 7.42 -9.77 -20.38
CA SER A 138 8.11 -9.32 -21.59
C SER A 138 7.37 -8.27 -22.42
N ASN A 139 6.20 -7.80 -21.98
CA ASN A 139 5.41 -6.80 -22.72
C ASN A 139 6.08 -5.42 -22.79
N HIS A 140 6.91 -5.09 -21.81
CA HIS A 140 7.63 -3.81 -21.74
C HIS A 140 9.00 -3.92 -22.38
N LYS A 141 9.50 -2.83 -22.97
CA LYS A 141 10.85 -2.77 -23.54
C LYS A 141 11.89 -2.85 -22.42
N VAL A 142 13.10 -3.31 -22.77
CA VAL A 142 14.24 -3.17 -21.86
C VAL A 142 14.55 -1.69 -21.67
N LEU A 143 14.85 -1.29 -20.43
CA LEU A 143 15.19 0.09 -20.05
C LEU A 143 16.57 0.51 -20.59
N VAL A 144 17.47 -0.46 -20.77
CA VAL A 144 18.82 -0.23 -21.28
C VAL A 144 19.03 -1.06 -22.54
N ASP A 145 19.18 -0.36 -23.68
CA ASP A 145 19.35 -0.99 -24.98
C ASP A 145 20.56 -1.94 -25.03
N GLY A 146 20.34 -3.12 -25.62
CA GLY A 146 21.37 -4.14 -25.81
C GLY A 146 21.71 -4.96 -24.58
N LYS A 147 21.04 -4.74 -23.44
CA LYS A 147 21.20 -5.55 -22.23
C LYS A 147 20.32 -6.79 -22.25
N THR A 148 20.85 -7.89 -21.72
CA THR A 148 20.17 -9.18 -21.64
C THR A 148 20.40 -9.85 -20.29
N LYS A 149 19.55 -10.81 -19.91
CA LYS A 149 19.72 -11.57 -18.65
C LYS A 149 20.99 -12.44 -18.62
N ASP A 150 21.55 -12.74 -19.79
CA ASP A 150 22.76 -13.53 -19.95
C ASP A 150 24.05 -12.70 -19.79
N ASP A 151 23.93 -11.37 -19.67
CA ASP A 151 25.07 -10.49 -19.41
C ASP A 151 25.72 -10.86 -18.06
N SER A 152 27.06 -10.85 -18.03
CA SER A 152 27.82 -11.16 -16.81
C SER A 152 27.53 -10.19 -15.66
N SER A 153 27.06 -8.98 -15.99
CA SER A 153 26.70 -7.95 -15.01
C SER A 153 25.73 -6.95 -15.60
N PHE A 154 24.82 -6.47 -14.75
CA PHE A 154 23.90 -5.38 -15.04
C PHE A 154 23.66 -4.59 -13.76
N SER A 155 23.59 -3.27 -13.86
CA SER A 155 23.13 -2.42 -12.75
C SER A 155 22.36 -1.25 -13.34
N ILE A 156 21.11 -1.09 -12.92
CA ILE A 156 20.29 0.05 -13.33
C ILE A 156 20.61 1.30 -12.51
N ILE A 157 21.08 1.10 -11.28
CA ILE A 157 21.57 2.16 -10.38
C ILE A 157 23.11 2.05 -10.28
N PRO A 158 23.88 3.11 -10.55
CA PRO A 158 25.33 3.08 -10.38
C PRO A 158 25.75 2.88 -8.93
N GLU A 159 26.77 2.05 -8.69
CA GLU A 159 27.37 1.90 -7.34
C GLU A 159 28.02 3.22 -6.87
N ALA A 160 28.65 3.95 -7.80
CA ALA A 160 29.20 5.27 -7.52
C ALA A 160 28.07 6.27 -7.20
N GLY A 161 28.08 6.81 -5.98
CA GLY A 161 27.06 7.75 -5.52
C GLY A 161 25.76 7.09 -5.03
N PHE A 162 25.68 5.75 -4.99
CA PHE A 162 24.50 5.05 -4.48
C PHE A 162 24.12 5.53 -3.08
N SER A 163 25.09 5.62 -2.17
CA SER A 163 24.87 6.08 -0.80
C SER A 163 24.36 7.52 -0.71
N ASP A 164 24.47 8.30 -1.77
CA ASP A 164 24.08 9.71 -1.82
C ASP A 164 22.67 9.96 -2.36
N LEU A 165 22.06 8.97 -3.00
CA LEU A 165 20.68 9.04 -3.48
C LEU A 165 19.72 9.39 -2.34
N LYS A 166 18.77 10.27 -2.62
CA LYS A 166 17.79 10.71 -1.63
C LYS A 166 16.90 9.58 -1.15
N ALA A 167 16.50 8.68 -2.07
CA ALA A 167 15.70 7.50 -1.75
C ALA A 167 16.39 6.56 -0.74
N ASN A 168 17.72 6.60 -0.65
CA ASN A 168 18.50 5.78 0.28
C ASN A 168 18.67 6.44 1.66
N LYS A 169 18.22 7.68 1.85
CA LYS A 169 18.38 8.44 3.11
C LYS A 169 17.00 8.87 3.60
N PHE A 170 16.55 8.31 4.73
CA PHE A 170 15.35 8.81 5.38
C PHE A 170 15.70 9.92 6.37
N PRO A 171 15.23 11.15 6.20
CA PRO A 171 15.50 12.17 7.20
C PRO A 171 14.78 11.76 8.50
N THR A 172 15.50 11.59 9.61
CA THR A 172 14.87 11.31 10.91
C THR A 172 13.88 12.41 11.33
N ALA A 173 14.04 13.62 10.77
CA ALA A 173 13.08 14.71 10.91
C ALA A 173 11.73 14.48 10.19
N GLU A 174 11.61 13.45 9.36
CA GLU A 174 10.39 13.05 8.64
C GLU A 174 9.60 11.93 9.35
N LEU A 175 10.00 11.49 10.55
CA LEU A 175 9.31 10.46 11.37
C LEU A 175 8.03 10.98 12.05
N GLY A 176 7.13 11.55 11.26
CA GLY A 176 5.87 12.12 11.77
C GLY A 176 4.72 11.13 11.88
N CYS A 177 4.72 10.08 11.03
CA CYS A 177 3.74 9.01 11.05
C CYS A 177 4.45 7.64 11.03
N GLU A 178 3.96 6.70 11.84
CA GLU A 178 4.54 5.35 11.99
C GLU A 178 4.57 4.58 10.66
N PHE A 179 3.50 4.64 9.87
CA PHE A 179 3.47 3.92 8.58
C PHE A 179 4.49 4.43 7.56
N ILE A 180 4.89 5.71 7.63
CA ILE A 180 5.92 6.23 6.70
C ILE A 180 7.30 5.72 7.12
N GLU A 181 7.52 5.60 8.43
CA GLU A 181 8.70 4.94 8.97
C GLU A 181 8.73 3.46 8.54
N ASP A 182 7.59 2.76 8.63
CA ASP A 182 7.46 1.38 8.17
C ASP A 182 7.79 1.26 6.67
N ASP A 183 7.21 2.11 5.82
CA ASP A 183 7.50 2.12 4.38
C ASP A 183 8.98 2.35 4.07
N PHE A 184 9.68 3.11 4.92
CA PHE A 184 11.13 3.24 4.81
C PHE A 184 11.87 2.01 5.30
N ILE A 185 11.56 1.53 6.50
CA ILE A 185 12.23 0.38 7.14
C ILE A 185 12.12 -0.86 6.25
N TYR A 186 10.93 -1.11 5.72
CA TYR A 186 10.66 -2.25 4.84
C TYR A 186 11.12 -2.01 3.41
N GLY A 187 11.54 -0.80 3.03
CA GLY A 187 12.15 -0.53 1.74
C GLY A 187 11.16 -0.16 0.62
N THR A 188 9.86 -0.05 0.88
CA THR A 188 8.86 0.47 -0.06
C THR A 188 9.23 1.87 -0.56
N TYR A 189 9.63 2.76 0.36
CA TYR A 189 10.13 4.10 0.07
C TYR A 189 11.34 4.07 -0.85
N THR A 190 12.34 3.26 -0.48
CA THR A 190 13.60 3.13 -1.22
C THR A 190 13.34 2.56 -2.61
N HIS A 191 12.49 1.53 -2.71
CA HIS A 191 12.10 0.90 -3.96
C HIS A 191 11.46 1.90 -4.92
N LEU A 192 10.46 2.66 -4.45
CA LEU A 192 9.78 3.65 -5.27
C LEU A 192 10.73 4.73 -5.79
N GLY A 193 11.60 5.26 -4.93
CA GLY A 193 12.56 6.30 -5.30
C GLY A 193 13.63 5.80 -6.29
N LEU A 194 14.14 4.58 -6.09
CA LEU A 194 15.11 3.99 -7.01
C LEU A 194 14.49 3.63 -8.36
N VAL A 195 13.23 3.18 -8.40
CA VAL A 195 12.52 2.93 -9.67
C VAL A 195 12.29 4.24 -10.42
N LEU A 196 11.86 5.30 -9.75
CA LEU A 196 11.72 6.61 -10.37
C LEU A 196 13.06 7.11 -10.93
N ASN A 197 14.15 6.92 -10.19
CA ASN A 197 15.49 7.27 -10.64
C ASN A 197 15.90 6.48 -11.90
N ALA A 198 15.67 5.17 -11.91
CA ALA A 198 15.94 4.31 -13.06
C ALA A 198 15.14 4.71 -14.31
N LEU A 199 13.87 5.09 -14.13
CA LEU A 199 12.96 5.40 -15.23
C LEU A 199 13.11 6.82 -15.79
N THR A 200 13.49 7.79 -14.94
CA THR A 200 13.46 9.23 -15.30
C THR A 200 14.82 9.92 -15.17
N GLY A 201 15.77 9.31 -14.48
CA GLY A 201 17.04 9.92 -14.10
C GLY A 201 16.93 10.95 -12.95
N GLU A 202 15.72 11.21 -12.43
CA GLU A 202 15.53 12.14 -11.31
C GLU A 202 15.84 11.47 -9.96
N ASP A 203 16.68 12.11 -9.13
CA ASP A 203 16.93 11.68 -7.74
C ASP A 203 16.00 12.43 -6.79
N ILE A 204 14.95 11.74 -6.32
CA ILE A 204 13.96 12.29 -5.39
C ILE A 204 13.90 11.45 -4.12
N ALA A 205 13.48 12.10 -3.04
CA ALA A 205 12.93 11.44 -1.85
C ALA A 205 11.42 11.28 -2.09
N PRO A 206 10.83 10.08 -2.19
CA PRO A 206 9.39 9.95 -2.40
C PRO A 206 8.56 10.56 -1.26
N SER A 207 7.50 11.28 -1.59
CA SER A 207 6.49 11.72 -0.62
C SER A 207 5.44 10.63 -0.43
N ILE A 208 5.61 9.81 0.61
CA ILE A 208 4.62 8.82 1.04
C ILE A 208 3.37 9.53 1.59
N ALA A 209 3.56 10.64 2.33
CA ALA A 209 2.45 11.43 2.83
C ALA A 209 1.55 11.98 1.70
N TRP A 210 2.12 12.33 0.54
CA TRP A 210 1.35 12.67 -0.66
C TRP A 210 0.49 11.51 -1.14
N LEU A 211 1.07 10.30 -1.26
CA LEU A 211 0.35 9.11 -1.73
C LEU A 211 -0.83 8.81 -0.80
N TYR A 212 -0.60 8.77 0.51
CA TYR A 212 -1.67 8.55 1.49
C TYR A 212 -2.74 9.63 1.43
N LYS A 213 -2.36 10.91 1.35
CA LYS A 213 -3.34 12.01 1.24
C LYS A 213 -4.16 11.96 -0.04
N LYS A 214 -3.56 11.48 -1.14
CA LYS A 214 -4.21 11.29 -2.44
C LYS A 214 -4.88 9.92 -2.58
N GLY A 215 -4.85 9.09 -1.54
CA GLY A 215 -5.58 7.83 -1.49
C GLY A 215 -7.09 7.99 -1.62
N PRO A 216 -7.83 6.87 -1.70
CA PRO A 216 -9.28 6.89 -1.79
C PRO A 216 -9.91 7.56 -0.56
N LYS A 217 -10.90 8.43 -0.78
CA LYS A 217 -11.72 9.08 0.25
C LYS A 217 -12.71 8.14 0.92
N GLY A 218 -12.90 6.97 0.33
CA GLY A 218 -13.87 6.00 0.75
C GLY A 218 -13.87 4.77 -0.15
N VAL A 219 -14.56 3.73 0.31
CA VAL A 219 -14.92 2.56 -0.49
C VAL A 219 -16.39 2.66 -0.86
N ARG A 220 -16.71 2.42 -2.13
CA ARG A 220 -18.07 2.30 -2.65
C ARG A 220 -18.27 0.91 -3.23
N PHE A 221 -19.46 0.36 -3.04
CA PHE A 221 -19.82 -0.94 -3.61
C PHE A 221 -20.76 -0.77 -4.80
N THR A 222 -20.48 -1.47 -5.89
CA THR A 222 -21.38 -1.57 -7.05
C THR A 222 -21.88 -2.99 -7.21
N HIS A 223 -22.99 -3.12 -7.95
CA HIS A 223 -23.68 -4.40 -8.18
C HIS A 223 -24.04 -5.14 -6.87
N ILE A 224 -24.52 -4.39 -5.88
CA ILE A 224 -25.00 -4.96 -4.62
C ILE A 224 -26.19 -5.90 -4.92
N PRO A 225 -26.17 -7.16 -4.44
CA PRO A 225 -27.28 -8.09 -4.62
C PRO A 225 -28.59 -7.51 -4.06
N ALA A 226 -29.68 -7.73 -4.79
CA ALA A 226 -30.99 -7.22 -4.37
C ALA A 226 -31.39 -7.76 -2.99
N GLY A 227 -31.71 -6.87 -2.06
CA GLY A 227 -32.06 -7.19 -0.68
C GLY A 227 -30.88 -7.16 0.31
N GLU A 228 -29.67 -6.86 -0.15
CA GLU A 228 -28.47 -6.67 0.70
C GLU A 228 -28.02 -5.20 0.77
N GLU A 229 -28.80 -4.24 0.25
CA GLU A 229 -28.40 -2.83 0.18
C GLU A 229 -28.09 -2.20 1.55
N GLU A 230 -28.71 -2.69 2.62
CA GLU A 230 -28.45 -2.24 3.99
C GLU A 230 -27.13 -2.78 4.57
N ASP A 231 -26.56 -3.84 3.99
CA ASP A 231 -25.29 -4.44 4.44
C ASP A 231 -24.06 -3.78 3.78
N TYR A 232 -24.24 -3.04 2.68
CA TYR A 232 -23.16 -2.41 1.91
C TYR A 232 -23.37 -0.90 1.79
N GLU A 233 -22.93 -0.17 2.82
CA GLU A 233 -22.88 1.29 2.79
C GLU A 233 -21.49 1.80 2.35
N ASP A 234 -21.45 2.95 1.68
CA ASP A 234 -20.20 3.65 1.36
C ASP A 234 -19.41 3.92 2.65
N VAL A 235 -18.18 3.39 2.73
CA VAL A 235 -17.33 3.55 3.90
C VAL A 235 -16.38 4.72 3.67
N PRO A 236 -16.51 5.86 4.39
CA PRO A 236 -15.52 6.92 4.29
C PRO A 236 -14.18 6.45 4.84
N LEU A 237 -13.11 6.84 4.17
CA LEU A 237 -11.73 6.60 4.60
C LEU A 237 -11.09 7.94 4.96
N GLU A 238 -10.40 7.96 6.08
CA GLU A 238 -9.57 9.08 6.50
C GLU A 238 -8.20 8.53 6.85
N PHE A 239 -7.17 8.96 6.11
CA PHE A 239 -5.80 8.56 6.39
C PHE A 239 -5.24 9.50 7.46
N THR A 240 -4.89 8.91 8.61
CA THR A 240 -4.22 9.60 9.71
C THR A 240 -2.87 8.94 9.97
N CYS A 241 -2.03 9.54 10.82
CA CYS A 241 -0.77 8.90 11.21
C CYS A 241 -0.96 7.62 12.03
N ASP A 242 -2.16 7.36 12.57
CA ASP A 242 -2.41 6.32 13.57
C ASP A 242 -3.09 5.06 13.01
N GLU A 243 -3.73 5.15 11.84
CA GLU A 243 -4.51 4.04 11.28
C GLU A 243 -4.43 4.00 9.74
N TYR A 244 -4.23 2.79 9.19
CA TYR A 244 -4.45 2.49 7.79
C TYR A 244 -5.21 1.17 7.64
N MET A 245 -6.27 1.17 6.82
CA MET A 245 -7.07 -0.03 6.53
C MET A 245 -6.76 -0.65 5.16
N ILE A 246 -6.22 0.15 4.24
CA ILE A 246 -5.96 -0.21 2.84
C ILE A 246 -4.61 0.40 2.48
N ASP A 247 -3.77 -0.31 1.71
CA ASP A 247 -2.54 0.25 1.12
C ASP A 247 -2.93 1.21 -0.02
N PRO A 248 -2.77 2.52 0.17
CA PRO A 248 -3.17 3.50 -0.85
C PRO A 248 -2.09 3.68 -1.92
N ILE A 249 -0.89 3.11 -1.78
CA ILE A 249 0.27 3.43 -2.62
C ILE A 249 -0.02 3.09 -4.08
N SER A 250 -0.39 1.84 -4.37
CA SER A 250 -0.68 1.40 -5.75
C SER A 250 -1.82 2.20 -6.39
N LEU A 251 -2.90 2.44 -5.64
CA LEU A 251 -4.07 3.20 -6.09
C LEU A 251 -3.75 4.67 -6.36
N SER A 252 -2.97 5.28 -5.46
CA SER A 252 -2.61 6.70 -5.55
C SER A 252 -1.58 6.95 -6.63
N LEU A 253 -0.61 6.04 -6.79
CA LEU A 253 0.36 6.08 -7.88
C LEU A 253 -0.35 5.99 -9.22
N GLN A 254 -1.34 5.09 -9.33
CA GLN A 254 -2.10 4.90 -10.57
C GLN A 254 -2.86 6.16 -10.96
N LYS A 255 -3.52 6.84 -10.03
CA LYS A 255 -4.34 8.02 -10.37
C LYS A 255 -3.55 9.34 -10.36
N TYR A 256 -2.67 9.53 -9.39
CA TYR A 256 -2.07 10.83 -9.08
C TYR A 256 -0.54 10.86 -9.19
N GLY A 257 0.11 9.70 -9.31
CA GLY A 257 1.55 9.61 -9.31
C GLY A 257 2.19 9.93 -7.95
N VAL A 258 3.50 10.16 -7.95
CA VAL A 258 4.31 10.47 -6.76
C VAL A 258 5.04 11.81 -6.90
N THR A 259 5.28 12.54 -5.81
CA THR A 259 6.07 13.79 -5.79
C THR A 259 7.27 13.68 -4.83
N ASP A 260 8.23 14.60 -4.93
CA ASP A 260 9.36 14.73 -4.00
C ASP A 260 8.89 15.18 -2.59
N SER A 261 9.45 14.60 -1.53
CA SER A 261 9.19 14.97 -0.13
C SER A 261 9.64 16.39 0.19
N VAL A 262 10.57 16.94 -0.60
CA VAL A 262 10.91 18.37 -0.54
C VAL A 262 9.67 19.24 -0.83
N CYS A 263 8.80 18.82 -1.74
CA CYS A 263 7.54 19.52 -2.06
C CYS A 263 6.47 19.26 -0.99
N ILE A 264 6.17 17.98 -0.70
CA ILE A 264 5.19 17.54 0.32
C ILE A 264 5.92 16.70 1.37
N PRO A 265 6.27 17.27 2.54
CA PRO A 265 7.05 16.55 3.55
C PRO A 265 6.35 15.33 4.12
N ASN A 266 7.13 14.30 4.46
CA ASN A 266 6.65 13.09 5.12
C ASN A 266 6.45 13.25 6.64
N SER A 267 6.67 14.44 7.20
CA SER A 267 6.57 14.70 8.64
C SER A 267 5.13 14.72 9.20
N ALA A 268 4.11 14.61 8.35
CA ALA A 268 2.70 14.46 8.73
C ALA A 268 1.85 14.22 7.47
N ILE A 269 0.64 13.68 7.62
CA ILE A 269 -0.37 13.77 6.56
C ILE A 269 -0.74 15.24 6.35
N PRO A 270 -0.51 15.82 5.16
CA PRO A 270 -0.76 17.23 4.94
C PRO A 270 -2.27 17.55 4.89
N ALA A 271 -2.63 18.74 5.39
CA ALA A 271 -4.01 19.22 5.32
C ALA A 271 -4.45 19.50 3.86
N SER A 272 -3.54 20.05 3.05
CA SER A 272 -3.74 20.33 1.62
C SER A 272 -2.53 19.83 0.81
N VAL A 273 -2.81 19.43 -0.41
CA VAL A 273 -1.85 18.93 -1.41
C VAL A 273 -2.09 19.64 -2.75
N ASP A 274 -2.43 20.94 -2.69
CA ASP A 274 -2.69 21.75 -3.89
C ASP A 274 -1.42 22.41 -4.42
N LYS A 275 -0.44 22.63 -3.53
CA LYS A 275 0.85 23.27 -3.82
C LYS A 275 1.95 22.64 -2.96
N CYS A 276 3.18 22.79 -3.41
CA CYS A 276 4.35 22.49 -2.58
C CYS A 276 4.41 23.43 -1.38
N LYS A 277 5.18 23.04 -0.35
CA LYS A 277 5.39 23.86 0.87
C LYS A 277 5.97 25.26 0.60
N ASP A 278 6.65 25.43 -0.53
CA ASP A 278 7.20 26.72 -0.99
C ASP A 278 6.21 27.54 -1.84
N GLY A 279 4.99 27.02 -2.05
CA GLY A 279 3.94 27.64 -2.86
C GLY A 279 4.04 27.35 -4.36
N SER A 280 5.04 26.59 -4.81
CA SER A 280 5.17 26.18 -6.21
C SER A 280 4.15 25.09 -6.60
N ALA A 281 4.02 24.85 -7.92
CA ALA A 281 3.17 23.78 -8.45
C ALA A 281 3.80 22.41 -8.17
N ILE A 282 2.95 21.43 -7.90
CA ILE A 282 3.39 20.06 -7.59
C ILE A 282 3.83 19.36 -8.88
N LYS A 283 5.02 18.77 -8.84
CA LYS A 283 5.63 18.03 -9.95
C LYS A 283 5.46 16.53 -9.70
N VAL A 284 4.54 15.91 -10.43
CA VAL A 284 4.14 14.50 -10.24
C VAL A 284 4.81 13.55 -11.23
N ARG A 285 5.23 12.41 -10.69
CA ARG A 285 5.92 11.20 -11.21
C ARG A 285 5.00 10.05 -11.56
N MET A 286 5.29 9.26 -12.59
CA MET A 286 4.79 7.88 -12.66
C MET A 286 3.26 7.76 -12.56
N VAL A 287 2.52 8.69 -13.17
CA VAL A 287 1.06 8.58 -13.23
C VAL A 287 0.67 7.35 -14.04
N GLY A 288 -0.34 6.61 -13.58
CA GLY A 288 -0.78 5.36 -14.20
C GLY A 288 0.02 4.13 -13.78
N TYR A 289 1.09 4.29 -12.99
CA TYR A 289 1.86 3.17 -12.47
C TYR A 289 1.13 2.48 -11.32
N ARG A 290 1.34 1.17 -11.21
CA ARG A 290 0.79 0.27 -10.19
C ARG A 290 1.89 -0.57 -9.60
N VAL A 291 1.64 -1.12 -8.41
CA VAL A 291 2.41 -2.23 -7.86
C VAL A 291 1.94 -3.52 -8.51
N GLY A 292 2.87 -4.31 -9.02
CA GLY A 292 2.65 -5.64 -9.56
C GLY A 292 3.50 -6.68 -8.85
N TYR A 293 2.93 -7.85 -8.63
CA TYR A 293 3.57 -9.00 -8.03
C TYR A 293 3.96 -10.03 -9.09
N PHE A 294 5.08 -10.70 -8.93
CA PHE A 294 5.46 -11.83 -9.77
C PHE A 294 6.19 -12.90 -8.94
N GLU A 295 6.15 -14.13 -9.43
CA GLU A 295 6.99 -15.23 -8.95
C GLU A 295 7.88 -15.77 -10.08
N GLY A 296 9.06 -16.25 -9.72
CA GLY A 296 9.93 -16.97 -10.65
C GLY A 296 11.33 -17.23 -10.11
N ASP A 297 12.20 -17.67 -11.01
CA ASP A 297 13.62 -17.92 -10.72
C ASP A 297 14.49 -16.67 -10.91
N ALA A 298 15.81 -16.85 -10.78
CA ALA A 298 16.77 -15.77 -10.98
C ALA A 298 16.68 -15.14 -12.38
N ASP A 299 16.39 -15.93 -13.41
CA ASP A 299 16.22 -15.42 -14.78
C ASP A 299 14.99 -14.52 -14.88
N THR A 300 13.92 -14.87 -14.16
CA THR A 300 12.71 -14.06 -14.08
C THR A 300 12.99 -12.71 -13.41
N ILE A 301 13.74 -12.69 -12.30
CA ILE A 301 14.18 -11.43 -11.65
C ILE A 301 15.02 -10.60 -12.61
N LYS A 302 15.98 -11.19 -13.33
CA LYS A 302 16.83 -10.48 -14.30
C LYS A 302 16.00 -9.85 -15.42
N GLU A 303 15.03 -10.58 -15.98
CA GLU A 303 14.10 -10.03 -16.98
C GLU A 303 13.25 -8.89 -16.40
N ALA A 304 12.78 -9.02 -15.15
CA ALA A 304 12.04 -7.97 -14.48
C ALA A 304 12.90 -6.71 -14.29
N LEU A 305 14.13 -6.87 -13.80
CA LEU A 305 15.11 -5.77 -13.62
C LEU A 305 15.37 -5.01 -14.91
N LEU A 306 15.53 -5.74 -16.02
CA LEU A 306 15.82 -5.16 -17.33
C LEU A 306 14.67 -4.29 -17.86
N ARG A 307 13.43 -4.53 -17.45
CA ARG A 307 12.22 -3.89 -18.03
C ARG A 307 11.52 -2.92 -17.10
N TYR A 308 11.52 -3.20 -15.80
CA TYR A 308 10.79 -2.43 -14.79
C TYR A 308 11.72 -1.74 -13.79
N GLY A 309 13.03 -1.99 -13.87
CA GLY A 309 14.02 -1.38 -12.97
C GLY A 309 14.11 -2.14 -11.65
N PRO A 310 14.50 -1.48 -10.55
CA PRO A 310 14.71 -2.12 -9.26
C PRO A 310 13.51 -2.97 -8.80
N ILE A 311 13.80 -4.10 -8.15
CA ILE A 311 12.81 -5.11 -7.73
C ILE A 311 12.84 -5.24 -6.22
N PHE A 312 11.68 -5.21 -5.56
CA PHE A 312 11.60 -5.43 -4.12
C PHE A 312 11.27 -6.88 -3.78
N THR A 313 12.10 -7.53 -2.98
CA THR A 313 11.97 -8.96 -2.59
C THR A 313 11.57 -9.13 -1.12
N TYR A 314 10.75 -8.21 -0.59
CA TYR A 314 10.26 -8.17 0.81
C TYR A 314 11.34 -8.02 1.89
N SER A 315 12.60 -7.94 1.48
CA SER A 315 13.77 -7.87 2.36
C SER A 315 14.74 -6.83 1.85
N ASN A 316 15.00 -6.84 0.54
CA ASN A 316 15.95 -5.98 -0.13
C ASN A 316 15.35 -5.42 -1.43
N VAL A 317 15.95 -4.35 -1.95
CA VAL A 317 15.65 -3.85 -3.30
C VAL A 317 16.80 -4.23 -4.23
N ILE A 318 16.60 -5.22 -5.09
CA ILE A 318 17.59 -5.63 -6.07
C ILE A 318 17.69 -4.53 -7.15
N VAL A 319 18.90 -4.05 -7.43
CA VAL A 319 19.19 -3.02 -8.45
C VAL A 319 20.06 -3.54 -9.60
N GLY A 320 20.55 -4.77 -9.50
CA GLY A 320 21.42 -5.36 -10.49
C GLY A 320 21.94 -6.75 -10.12
N TRP A 321 22.87 -7.25 -10.92
CA TRP A 321 23.65 -8.44 -10.65
C TRP A 321 25.06 -8.33 -11.22
N GLU A 322 25.97 -9.13 -10.71
CA GLU A 322 27.33 -9.26 -11.24
C GLU A 322 27.87 -10.67 -11.09
N THR A 323 28.84 -11.02 -11.93
CA THR A 323 29.58 -12.27 -11.85
C THR A 323 30.98 -11.98 -11.33
N VAL A 324 31.30 -12.50 -10.14
CA VAL A 324 32.62 -12.36 -9.52
C VAL A 324 33.26 -13.74 -9.41
N GLY A 325 34.25 -14.00 -10.25
CA GLY A 325 34.82 -15.34 -10.40
C GLY A 325 33.82 -16.30 -11.03
N SER A 326 33.45 -17.36 -10.31
CA SER A 326 32.46 -18.36 -10.76
C SER A 326 31.08 -18.19 -10.10
N LYS A 327 30.87 -17.10 -9.35
CA LYS A 327 29.64 -16.86 -8.59
C LYS A 327 28.90 -15.67 -9.17
N GLN A 328 27.58 -15.78 -9.27
CA GLN A 328 26.71 -14.64 -9.55
C GLN A 328 26.21 -14.07 -8.23
N ASN A 329 26.15 -12.74 -8.13
CA ASN A 329 25.61 -12.05 -6.97
C ASN A 329 24.53 -11.05 -7.41
N TRP A 330 23.47 -10.91 -6.61
CA TRP A 330 22.59 -9.76 -6.63
C TRP A 330 23.32 -8.53 -6.09
N LEU A 331 23.05 -7.38 -6.70
CA LEU A 331 23.36 -6.07 -6.15
C LEU A 331 22.08 -5.52 -5.53
N SER A 332 22.08 -5.30 -4.22
CA SER A 332 20.86 -5.02 -3.46
C SER A 332 21.01 -3.78 -2.60
N ALA A 333 19.99 -2.92 -2.57
CA ALA A 333 19.81 -1.95 -1.51
C ALA A 333 19.36 -2.69 -0.25
N GLU A 334 20.21 -2.72 0.76
CA GLU A 334 19.97 -3.41 2.02
C GLU A 334 19.86 -2.38 3.15
N ASN A 335 18.99 -2.65 4.12
CA ASN A 335 18.93 -1.91 5.36
C ASN A 335 19.65 -2.72 6.46
N PRO A 336 20.97 -2.55 6.64
CA PRO A 336 21.76 -3.42 7.52
C PRO A 336 21.39 -3.27 9.01
N ASP A 337 20.77 -2.15 9.36
CA ASP A 337 20.36 -1.84 10.71
C ASP A 337 18.92 -1.36 10.67
N TYR A 338 17.97 -2.26 10.92
CA TYR A 338 16.57 -1.89 11.16
C TYR A 338 16.53 -0.75 12.20
N GLY A 339 16.18 0.46 11.75
CA GLY A 339 16.19 1.69 12.56
C GLY A 339 17.31 2.71 12.25
N LYS A 340 18.26 2.41 11.35
CA LYS A 340 19.10 3.44 10.74
C LYS A 340 18.39 4.02 9.52
N SER A 341 18.60 5.31 9.33
CA SER A 341 18.03 6.13 8.26
C SER A 341 18.67 5.91 6.89
N GLN A 342 19.38 4.80 6.63
CA GLN A 342 20.16 4.67 5.39
C GLN A 342 20.28 3.25 4.85
N PHE A 343 19.98 3.10 3.56
CA PHE A 343 20.26 1.88 2.79
C PHE A 343 21.69 1.87 2.23
N THR A 344 22.31 0.71 2.22
CA THR A 344 23.64 0.48 1.66
C THR A 344 23.59 -0.54 0.52
N LEU A 345 24.53 -0.46 -0.43
CA LEU A 345 24.62 -1.45 -1.49
C LEU A 345 25.33 -2.70 -0.97
N GLY A 346 24.61 -3.81 -0.91
CA GLY A 346 25.10 -5.13 -0.55
C GLY A 346 25.20 -6.06 -1.75
N ARG A 347 25.76 -7.25 -1.49
CA ARG A 347 26.01 -8.31 -2.46
C ARG A 347 25.57 -9.63 -1.88
N GLU A 348 24.67 -10.32 -2.56
CA GLU A 348 24.13 -11.60 -2.14
C GLU A 348 24.32 -12.64 -3.24
N GLU A 349 24.89 -13.81 -2.94
CA GLU A 349 25.09 -14.87 -3.91
C GLU A 349 23.74 -15.40 -4.43
N ILE A 350 23.58 -15.49 -5.75
CA ILE A 350 22.36 -16.02 -6.38
C ILE A 350 22.33 -17.54 -6.21
N SER A 351 21.38 -18.03 -5.43
CA SER A 351 21.17 -19.48 -5.24
C SER A 351 20.23 -20.06 -6.30
N GLU A 352 20.56 -21.23 -6.84
CA GLU A 352 19.78 -21.94 -7.88
C GLU A 352 18.43 -22.51 -7.40
N TRP A 353 18.19 -22.57 -6.08
CA TRP A 353 17.10 -23.37 -5.50
C TRP A 353 15.90 -22.56 -4.99
N ASN A 354 15.94 -21.24 -5.11
CA ASN A 354 14.90 -20.37 -4.56
C ASN A 354 13.98 -19.90 -5.69
N SER A 355 12.68 -20.22 -5.55
CA SER A 355 11.65 -19.39 -6.18
C SER A 355 11.61 -18.07 -5.42
N TRP A 356 11.53 -16.98 -6.14
CA TRP A 356 11.48 -15.64 -5.60
C TRP A 356 10.16 -14.99 -6.01
N GLY A 357 9.49 -14.39 -5.03
CA GLY A 357 8.45 -13.42 -5.27
C GLY A 357 9.05 -12.01 -5.26
N GLY A 358 8.55 -11.12 -6.10
CA GLY A 358 8.99 -9.73 -6.13
C GLY A 358 7.87 -8.77 -6.47
N LEU A 359 8.05 -7.52 -6.03
CA LEU A 359 7.20 -6.40 -6.40
C LEU A 359 7.91 -5.51 -7.42
N VAL A 360 7.16 -5.04 -8.41
CA VAL A 360 7.56 -4.08 -9.43
C VAL A 360 6.60 -2.91 -9.48
N TYR A 361 7.10 -1.73 -9.83
CA TYR A 361 6.24 -0.64 -10.27
C TYR A 361 6.19 -0.65 -11.80
N PHE A 362 4.99 -0.72 -12.36
CA PHE A 362 4.81 -0.76 -13.81
C PHE A 362 3.56 0.00 -14.24
N ASN A 363 3.53 0.48 -15.48
CA ASN A 363 2.31 0.98 -16.09
C ASN A 363 1.73 -0.10 -17.01
N PRO A 364 0.44 -0.47 -16.91
CA PRO A 364 -0.18 -1.44 -17.81
C PRO A 364 -0.10 -1.03 -19.30
N ASP A 365 0.00 0.27 -19.63
CA ASP A 365 0.37 0.73 -20.96
C ASP A 365 1.89 0.68 -21.14
N PRO A 366 2.43 -0.22 -21.99
CA PRO A 366 3.88 -0.35 -22.20
C PRO A 366 4.53 0.85 -22.90
N ASN A 367 3.72 1.82 -23.37
CA ASN A 367 4.22 3.04 -24.02
C ASN A 367 4.08 4.29 -23.13
N ALA A 368 3.62 4.14 -21.88
CA ALA A 368 3.51 5.27 -20.96
C ALA A 368 4.88 5.91 -20.69
N ASP A 369 4.93 7.24 -20.73
CA ASP A 369 6.13 7.98 -20.36
C ASP A 369 6.17 8.17 -18.83
N PRO A 370 7.17 7.60 -18.11
CA PRO A 370 7.30 7.76 -16.65
C PRO A 370 7.52 9.21 -16.21
N SER A 371 8.03 10.05 -17.12
CA SER A 371 8.30 11.47 -16.88
C SER A 371 7.10 12.36 -17.16
N ALA A 372 6.02 11.80 -17.74
CA ALA A 372 4.79 12.53 -17.99
C ALA A 372 4.31 13.16 -16.69
N THR A 373 4.46 14.48 -16.61
CA THR A 373 3.92 15.33 -15.54
C THR A 373 2.42 15.49 -15.63
N ASP A 374 1.89 15.15 -16.81
CA ASP A 374 0.48 15.14 -17.06
C ASP A 374 -0.06 13.92 -16.30
N VAL A 375 -0.36 14.10 -15.01
CA VAL A 375 -1.68 13.63 -14.55
C VAL A 375 -2.58 14.17 -15.64
N PRO A 376 -3.25 13.32 -16.45
CA PRO A 376 -4.07 13.78 -17.56
C PRO A 376 -4.74 15.01 -17.02
N SER A 377 -4.35 16.16 -17.55
CA SER A 377 -4.81 17.41 -17.02
C SER A 377 -6.25 17.48 -17.49
N THR A 378 -7.08 16.69 -16.84
CA THR A 378 -8.31 17.14 -16.27
C THR A 378 -7.98 18.22 -15.24
N GLN A 379 -7.19 19.24 -15.58
CA GLN A 379 -7.79 20.57 -15.60
C GLN A 379 -9.02 20.43 -16.48
N VAL A 380 -10.07 19.83 -15.88
CA VAL A 380 -11.36 19.69 -16.49
C VAL A 380 -11.67 21.13 -16.79
N ASP A 381 -11.80 21.43 -18.08
CA ASP A 381 -12.25 22.73 -18.49
C ASP A 381 -13.61 22.89 -17.85
N CYS A 382 -13.68 23.59 -16.70
CA CYS A 382 -14.93 23.73 -15.96
C CYS A 382 -15.94 24.59 -16.74
N SER A 383 -15.57 25.11 -17.91
CA SER A 383 -16.53 25.66 -18.88
C SER A 383 -17.25 24.58 -19.72
N LYS A 384 -16.78 23.33 -19.70
CA LYS A 384 -17.32 22.16 -20.40
C LYS A 384 -17.58 20.99 -19.46
N ILE A 385 -18.18 21.29 -18.31
CA ILE A 385 -18.63 20.28 -17.34
C ILE A 385 -19.71 19.37 -17.93
N THR A 386 -19.65 18.08 -17.59
CA THR A 386 -20.68 17.08 -17.90
C THR A 386 -21.32 16.59 -16.60
N LYS A 387 -22.36 15.76 -16.70
CA LYS A 387 -23.03 15.17 -15.52
C LYS A 387 -22.12 14.31 -14.65
N GLU A 388 -21.06 13.77 -15.24
CA GLU A 388 -20.09 12.89 -14.57
C GLU A 388 -18.85 13.63 -14.05
N THR A 389 -18.76 14.96 -14.26
CA THR A 389 -17.61 15.73 -13.78
C THR A 389 -17.63 15.82 -12.25
N SER A 390 -16.58 15.33 -11.60
CA SER A 390 -16.53 15.35 -10.13
C SER A 390 -16.50 16.76 -9.56
N LYS A 391 -17.03 16.92 -8.35
CA LYS A 391 -17.00 18.18 -7.57
C LYS A 391 -15.58 18.57 -7.14
N ASP A 392 -14.65 17.62 -7.08
CA ASP A 392 -13.26 17.88 -6.71
C ASP A 392 -12.46 18.48 -7.86
N ASP A 393 -12.76 18.03 -9.09
CA ASP A 393 -12.15 18.57 -10.30
C ASP A 393 -12.74 19.94 -10.66
N CYS A 394 -14.07 20.08 -10.56
CA CYS A 394 -14.79 21.34 -10.76
C CYS A 394 -15.80 21.58 -9.62
N PRO A 395 -15.53 22.52 -8.69
CA PRO A 395 -16.44 22.84 -7.59
C PRO A 395 -17.85 23.11 -8.08
N CYS A 396 -18.85 22.58 -7.38
CA CYS A 396 -20.23 22.91 -7.66
C CYS A 396 -20.47 24.43 -7.46
N PRO A 397 -21.25 25.09 -8.32
CA PRO A 397 -21.60 26.49 -8.13
C PRO A 397 -22.34 26.69 -6.81
N LEU A 398 -22.33 27.89 -6.24
CA LEU A 398 -23.09 28.17 -5.02
C LEU A 398 -24.60 28.21 -5.33
N LYS A 399 -25.46 27.60 -4.49
CA LYS A 399 -26.94 27.66 -4.63
C LYS A 399 -27.49 29.10 -4.68
N THR A 400 -26.73 30.07 -4.16
CA THR A 400 -27.07 31.50 -4.21
C THR A 400 -26.89 32.12 -5.59
N ASP A 401 -26.00 31.57 -6.42
CA ASP A 401 -25.83 31.96 -7.83
C ASP A 401 -26.74 31.10 -8.71
N LYS A 402 -27.98 31.56 -8.88
CA LYS A 402 -29.03 30.81 -9.58
C LYS A 402 -28.70 30.55 -11.05
N ASP A 403 -27.92 31.41 -11.67
CA ASP A 403 -27.60 31.30 -13.09
C ASP A 403 -26.48 30.28 -13.30
N ALA A 404 -25.42 30.35 -12.50
CA ALA A 404 -24.37 29.33 -12.51
C ALA A 404 -24.91 27.95 -12.07
N TRP A 405 -25.79 27.91 -11.06
CA TRP A 405 -26.43 26.67 -10.61
C TRP A 405 -27.22 26.02 -11.75
N LYS A 406 -28.13 26.75 -12.40
CA LYS A 406 -28.94 26.22 -13.51
C LYS A 406 -28.12 25.84 -14.75
N ALA A 407 -26.97 26.46 -14.96
CA ALA A 407 -26.09 26.15 -16.09
C ALA A 407 -25.26 24.88 -15.86
N ASP A 408 -25.09 24.44 -14.61
CA ASP A 408 -24.34 23.23 -14.28
C ASP A 408 -25.21 21.98 -14.47
N PRO A 409 -24.87 21.09 -15.44
CA PRO A 409 -25.66 19.90 -15.75
C PRO A 409 -25.73 18.90 -14.58
N ARG A 410 -24.87 19.04 -13.56
CA ARG A 410 -24.83 18.21 -12.34
C ARG A 410 -25.82 18.66 -11.26
N THR A 411 -26.69 19.63 -11.58
CA THR A 411 -27.73 20.12 -10.67
C THR A 411 -29.16 19.89 -11.18
N GLU A 412 -29.32 19.34 -12.40
CA GLU A 412 -30.61 19.28 -13.08
C GLU A 412 -31.62 18.36 -12.39
N LYS A 413 -31.16 17.25 -11.81
CA LYS A 413 -32.01 16.26 -11.16
C LYS A 413 -31.66 16.08 -9.70
N LYS A 414 -32.69 15.75 -8.92
CA LYS A 414 -32.53 15.38 -7.52
C LYS A 414 -31.71 14.09 -7.43
N GLY A 415 -30.55 14.17 -6.79
CA GLY A 415 -29.58 13.08 -6.69
C GLY A 415 -28.33 13.26 -7.56
N ASP A 416 -28.28 14.28 -8.41
CA ASP A 416 -27.06 14.59 -9.17
C ASP A 416 -25.94 15.10 -8.22
N ILE A 417 -24.68 15.01 -8.68
CA ILE A 417 -23.46 15.25 -7.88
C ILE A 417 -23.53 16.55 -7.05
N CYS A 418 -24.06 17.63 -7.63
CA CYS A 418 -24.16 18.93 -6.97
C CYS A 418 -25.50 19.16 -6.24
N GLU A 419 -26.60 18.52 -6.69
CA GLU A 419 -27.90 18.65 -6.02
C GLU A 419 -28.03 17.77 -4.77
N SER A 420 -27.17 16.76 -4.63
CA SER A 420 -26.94 15.95 -3.43
C SER A 420 -26.39 16.81 -2.29
N GLY A 421 -27.19 17.75 -1.81
CA GLY A 421 -26.85 18.66 -0.74
C GLY A 421 -26.38 17.84 0.45
N SER A 422 -25.17 18.18 0.93
CA SER A 422 -24.50 17.62 2.11
C SER A 422 -25.47 17.06 3.15
N ILE A 423 -25.82 15.76 3.00
CA ILE A 423 -26.64 15.05 3.99
C ILE A 423 -25.91 15.08 5.35
N ARG A 424 -24.57 15.21 5.31
CA ARG A 424 -23.69 15.41 6.46
C ARG A 424 -24.05 16.64 7.32
N MET A 425 -24.47 17.78 6.73
CA MET A 425 -24.84 18.94 7.55
C MET A 425 -26.15 18.74 8.33
N THR A 426 -27.14 18.05 7.74
CA THR A 426 -28.39 17.73 8.44
C THR A 426 -28.18 16.75 9.59
N LEU A 427 -27.30 15.75 9.43
CA LEU A 427 -26.95 14.81 10.51
C LEU A 427 -26.21 15.49 11.67
N SER A 428 -25.27 16.41 11.39
CA SER A 428 -24.58 17.18 12.44
C SER A 428 -25.53 18.10 13.23
N VAL A 429 -26.54 18.68 12.58
CA VAL A 429 -27.56 19.49 13.28
C VAL A 429 -28.47 18.62 14.14
N ILE A 430 -28.85 17.42 13.69
CA ILE A 430 -29.63 16.47 14.49
C ILE A 430 -28.82 15.97 15.69
N ALA A 431 -27.54 15.64 15.51
CA ALA A 431 -26.67 15.25 16.61
C ALA A 431 -26.54 16.37 17.66
N ALA A 432 -26.31 17.61 17.25
CA ALA A 432 -26.26 18.74 18.19
C ALA A 432 -27.61 18.99 18.89
N ALA A 433 -28.74 18.91 18.18
CA ALA A 433 -30.05 19.19 18.74
C ALA A 433 -30.60 18.07 19.64
N VAL A 434 -30.15 16.82 19.49
CA VAL A 434 -30.63 15.67 20.29
C VAL A 434 -29.62 15.27 21.37
N VAL A 435 -28.33 15.25 21.04
CA VAL A 435 -27.29 14.76 21.96
C VAL A 435 -26.99 15.80 23.05
N LEU A 436 -26.97 17.11 22.73
CA LEU A 436 -26.69 18.14 23.74
C LEU A 436 -27.78 18.23 24.83
N PRO A 437 -29.10 18.20 24.52
CA PRO A 437 -30.12 18.17 25.56
C PRO A 437 -30.10 16.90 26.40
N VAL A 438 -29.78 15.75 25.80
CA VAL A 438 -29.67 14.48 26.52
C VAL A 438 -28.48 14.52 27.48
N LEU A 439 -27.31 15.03 27.04
CA LEU A 439 -26.14 15.21 27.91
C LEU A 439 -26.41 16.24 29.04
N ALA A 440 -27.19 17.29 28.77
CA ALA A 440 -27.59 18.27 29.78
C ALA A 440 -28.52 17.70 30.87
N LEU A 441 -29.19 16.57 30.64
CA LEU A 441 -29.96 15.86 31.66
C LEU A 441 -29.10 15.00 32.60
N PHE A 442 -27.81 14.83 32.30
CA PHE A 442 -26.86 14.02 33.09
C PHE A 442 -25.84 14.84 33.89
N ILE A 443 -25.79 16.16 33.70
CA ILE A 443 -25.11 17.13 34.58
C ILE A 443 -26.10 17.56 35.67
#